data_AF-L7WBF4-F1
#
_entry.id   AF-L7WBF4-F1
#
_cell.length_a   1.000
_cell.length_b   1.000
_cell.length_c   1.000
_cell.angle_alpha   90.00
_cell.angle_beta   90.00
_cell.angle_gamma   90.00
#
_symmetry.space_group_name_H-M   'P 1'
#
loop_
_entity.id
_entity.type
_entity.pdbx_description
1 polymer ?
#
loop_
_entity_poly.entity_id
_entity_poly.type
_entity_poly.pdbx_seq_one_letter_code
_entity_poly.pdbx_strand_id
1 'polypeptide(L)'
;MIRKKYLYFALLIVMVVLIYKVIAFFTLQEDRINATYLIPQDAVFFIEMDDPLRNMNTLAESEIWDHLQTNETIHKMSANSMR
;
A
#
# COMPACT_ATOMS: atom_id res chain seq x y z
N MET A 1 -47.47 20.73 0.48
CA MET A 1 -46.85 19.47 -0.02
C MET A 1 -45.56 19.70 -0.81
N ILE A 2 -45.49 20.68 -1.70
CA ILE A 2 -44.33 20.94 -2.60
C ILE A 2 -43.00 21.17 -1.85
N ARG A 3 -42.99 21.91 -0.73
CA ARG A 3 -41.77 22.13 0.10
C ARG A 3 -41.21 20.84 0.72
N LYS A 4 -42.07 19.91 1.14
CA LYS A 4 -41.65 18.60 1.66
C LYS A 4 -41.05 17.73 0.55
N LYS A 5 -41.58 17.82 -0.67
CA LYS A 5 -41.07 17.10 -1.86
C LYS A 5 -39.63 17.51 -2.20
N TYR A 6 -39.31 18.81 -2.14
CA TYR A 6 -37.93 19.28 -2.31
C TYR A 6 -36.99 18.83 -1.20
N LEU A 7 -37.49 18.73 0.04
CA LEU A 7 -36.70 18.26 1.17
C LEU A 7 -36.36 16.77 1.04
N TYR A 8 -37.31 15.94 0.62
CA TYR A 8 -37.05 14.53 0.29
C TYR A 8 -36.11 14.36 -0.90
N PHE A 9 -36.22 15.24 -1.90
CA PHE A 9 -35.31 15.23 -3.05
C PHE A 9 -33.87 15.59 -2.66
N ALA A 10 -33.70 16.62 -1.82
CA ALA A 10 -32.40 16.97 -1.26
C ALA A 10 -31.81 15.83 -0.41
N LEU A 11 -32.64 15.17 0.42
CA LEU A 11 -32.23 14.01 1.19
C LEU A 11 -31.75 12.87 0.30
N LEU A 12 -32.45 12.62 -0.81
CA LEU A 12 -32.07 11.58 -1.77
C LEU A 12 -30.73 11.89 -2.44
N ILE A 13 -30.48 13.14 -2.83
CA ILE A 13 -29.18 13.56 -3.38
C ILE A 13 -28.06 13.33 -2.36
N VAL A 14 -28.27 13.75 -1.11
CA VAL A 14 -27.29 13.54 -0.03
C VAL A 14 -27.00 12.04 0.14
N MET A 15 -28.04 11.20 0.13
CA MET A 15 -27.87 9.76 0.26
C MET A 15 -27.05 9.16 -0.89
N VAL A 16 -27.30 9.58 -2.14
CA VAL A 16 -26.54 9.15 -3.32
C VAL A 16 -25.07 9.56 -3.20
N VAL A 17 -24.79 10.80 -2.77
CA VAL A 17 -23.42 11.29 -2.56
C VAL A 17 -22.71 10.48 -1.48
N LEU A 18 -23.39 10.16 -0.38
CA LEU A 18 -22.82 9.34 0.69
C LEU A 18 -22.51 7.93 0.20
N ILE A 19 -23.43 7.28 -0.53
CA ILE A 19 -23.20 5.96 -1.12
C ILE A 19 -22.00 5.99 -2.07
N TYR A 20 -21.93 7.00 -2.95
CA TYR A 20 -20.78 7.17 -3.84
C TYR A 20 -19.47 7.31 -3.06
N LYS A 21 -19.45 8.10 -1.98
CA LYS A 21 -18.25 8.27 -1.15
C LYS A 21 -17.85 6.98 -0.44
N VAL A 22 -18.81 6.21 0.06
CA VAL A 22 -18.55 4.90 0.68
C VAL A 22 -17.97 3.93 -0.34
N ILE A 23 -18.58 3.81 -1.52
CA ILE A 23 -18.05 2.97 -2.60
C ILE A 23 -16.66 3.45 -3.02
N ALA A 24 -16.47 4.76 -3.23
CA ALA A 24 -15.19 5.35 -3.57
C ALA A 24 -14.13 5.06 -2.51
N PHE A 25 -14.47 5.13 -1.22
CA PHE A 25 -13.55 4.82 -0.13
C PHE A 25 -13.09 3.37 -0.14
N PHE A 26 -14.00 2.41 -0.38
CA PHE A 26 -13.65 0.99 -0.48
C PHE A 26 -13.00 0.59 -1.82
N THR A 27 -13.14 1.41 -2.86
CA THR A 27 -12.57 1.16 -4.20
C THR A 27 -11.30 1.97 -4.48
N LEU A 28 -11.05 3.04 -3.71
CA LEU A 28 -9.76 3.71 -3.63
C LEU A 28 -8.80 2.73 -2.97
N GLN A 29 -8.17 1.92 -3.81
CA GLN A 29 -7.03 1.11 -3.42
C GLN A 29 -6.03 2.02 -2.68
N GLU A 30 -5.57 1.54 -1.54
CA GLU A 30 -4.62 2.14 -0.59
C GLU A 30 -3.26 2.53 -1.21
N ASP A 31 -3.10 2.36 -2.52
CA ASP A 31 -1.86 2.47 -3.28
C ASP A 31 -1.29 3.91 -3.40
N ARG A 32 -1.91 4.93 -2.79
CA ARG A 32 -1.44 6.33 -2.91
C ARG A 32 -0.71 6.88 -1.70
N ILE A 33 -0.81 6.27 -0.51
CA ILE A 33 0.14 6.57 0.58
C ILE A 33 1.26 5.56 0.46
N ASN A 34 2.03 5.70 -0.63
CA ASN A 34 3.18 4.85 -0.87
C ASN A 34 4.23 5.26 0.18
N ALA A 35 4.34 4.53 1.30
CA ALA A 35 5.41 4.75 2.29
C ALA A 35 6.80 4.70 1.63
N THR A 36 6.88 3.98 0.51
CA THR A 36 7.95 3.90 -0.49
C THR A 36 8.31 5.21 -1.19
N TYR A 37 7.46 6.24 -1.20
CA TYR A 37 7.74 7.50 -1.92
C TYR A 37 9.07 8.13 -1.50
N LEU A 38 9.51 7.89 -0.26
CA LEU A 38 10.77 8.38 0.27
C LEU A 38 11.98 7.49 -0.07
N ILE A 39 11.74 6.28 -0.59
CA ILE A 39 12.80 5.34 -0.98
C ILE A 39 13.11 5.60 -2.46
N PRO A 40 14.36 5.97 -2.81
CA PRO A 40 14.78 6.15 -4.18
C PRO A 40 14.55 4.89 -5.02
N GLN A 41 14.25 5.05 -6.32
CA GLN A 41 14.05 3.91 -7.23
C GLN A 41 15.33 3.06 -7.39
N ASP A 42 16.48 3.66 -7.15
CA ASP A 42 17.83 3.10 -7.21
C ASP A 42 18.40 2.76 -5.82
N ALA A 43 17.54 2.56 -4.82
CA ALA A 43 18.00 2.16 -3.49
C ALA A 43 18.72 0.80 -3.53
N VAL A 44 19.94 0.77 -2.97
CA VAL A 44 20.75 -0.45 -2.82
C VAL A 44 20.90 -0.75 -1.34
N PHE A 45 20.60 -1.99 -0.95
CA PHE A 45 20.84 -2.49 0.41
C PHE A 45 22.25 -3.05 0.50
N PHE A 46 23.06 -2.52 1.42
CA PHE A 46 24.38 -3.05 1.75
C PHE A 46 24.28 -3.88 3.03
N ILE A 47 24.71 -5.14 2.97
CA ILE A 47 24.80 -6.03 4.13
C ILE A 47 26.27 -6.37 4.32
N GLU A 48 26.85 -5.90 5.42
CA GLU A 48 28.22 -6.21 5.80
C GLU A 48 28.26 -7.54 6.57
N MET A 49 29.21 -8.42 6.22
CA MET A 49 29.36 -9.73 6.83
C MET A 49 30.84 -10.04 7.10
N ASP A 50 31.15 -10.40 8.34
CA ASP A 50 32.51 -10.80 8.74
C ASP A 50 32.92 -12.16 8.15
N ASP A 51 31.98 -13.12 8.04
CA ASP A 51 32.18 -14.45 7.45
C ASP A 51 31.06 -14.74 6.45
N PRO A 52 31.24 -14.44 5.15
CA PRO A 52 30.16 -14.45 4.17
C PRO A 52 29.47 -15.80 4.05
N LEU A 53 30.22 -16.90 4.05
CA LEU A 53 29.65 -18.24 3.83
C LEU A 53 28.80 -18.69 5.02
N ARG A 54 29.29 -18.48 6.24
CA ARG A 54 28.55 -18.83 7.45
C ARG A 54 27.37 -17.89 7.67
N ASN A 55 27.58 -16.59 7.45
CA ASN A 55 26.57 -15.57 7.70
C ASN A 55 25.45 -15.58 6.65
N MET A 56 25.69 -16.09 5.43
CA MET A 56 24.63 -16.27 4.43
C MET A 56 23.59 -17.30 4.88
N ASN A 57 24.00 -18.43 5.45
CA ASN A 57 23.05 -19.42 5.99
C ASN A 57 22.26 -18.82 7.16
N THR A 58 22.94 -18.10 8.06
CA THR A 58 22.29 -17.40 9.18
C THR A 58 21.32 -16.32 8.71
N LEU A 59 21.66 -15.56 7.65
CA LEU A 59 20.76 -14.59 7.06
C LEU A 59 19.55 -15.28 6.44
N ALA A 60 19.76 -16.33 5.64
CA ALA A 60 18.68 -17.05 4.96
C ALA A 60 17.64 -17.65 5.92
N GLU A 61 18.07 -18.03 7.12
CA GLU A 61 17.22 -18.57 8.19
C GLU A 61 16.64 -17.48 9.12
N SER A 62 17.02 -16.21 8.94
CA SER A 62 16.62 -15.12 9.82
C SER A 62 15.22 -14.58 9.51
N GLU A 63 14.54 -14.10 10.55
CA GLU A 63 13.26 -13.38 10.43
C GLU A 63 13.38 -12.12 9.56
N ILE A 64 14.56 -11.50 9.52
CA ILE A 64 14.82 -10.33 8.68
C ILE A 64 14.71 -10.69 7.20
N TRP A 65 15.34 -11.81 6.80
CA TRP A 65 15.29 -12.27 5.42
C TRP A 65 13.88 -12.71 5.02
N ASP A 66 13.17 -13.39 5.92
CA ASP A 66 11.76 -13.76 5.72
C ASP A 66 10.87 -12.51 5.56
N HIS A 67 11.09 -11.47 6.38
CA HIS A 67 10.39 -10.19 6.24
C HIS A 67 10.67 -9.51 4.89
N LEU A 68 11.92 -9.52 4.42
CA LEU A 68 12.28 -8.93 3.13
C LEU A 68 11.61 -9.65 1.95
N GLN A 69 11.42 -10.97 2.04
CA GLN A 69 10.77 -11.77 0.99
C GLN A 69 9.24 -11.67 1.01
N THR A 70 8.63 -11.62 2.19
CA THR A 70 7.16 -11.67 2.37
C THR A 70 6.49 -10.30 2.38
N ASN A 71 7.24 -9.22 2.61
CA ASN A 71 6.67 -7.88 2.67
C ASN A 71 6.19 -7.43 1.28
N GLU A 72 4.88 -7.25 1.13
CA GLU A 72 4.24 -6.85 -0.13
C GLU A 72 4.79 -5.52 -0.68
N THR A 73 5.19 -4.61 0.19
CA THR A 73 5.70 -3.28 -0.20
C THR A 73 7.08 -3.41 -0.86
N ILE A 74 7.96 -4.24 -0.29
CA ILE A 74 9.29 -4.54 -0.84
C ILE A 74 9.15 -5.35 -2.13
N HIS A 75 8.23 -6.31 -2.17
CA HIS A 75 7.95 -7.09 -3.38
C HIS A 75 7.46 -6.19 -4.54
N LYS A 76 6.54 -5.26 -4.28
CA LYS A 76 6.08 -4.26 -5.26
C LYS A 76 7.22 -3.34 -5.73
N MET A 77 8.13 -2.94 -4.84
CA MET A 77 9.33 -2.16 -5.21
C MET A 77 10.24 -2.93 -6.17
N SER A 78 10.61 -4.16 -5.81
CA SER A 78 11.47 -5.03 -6.63
C SER A 78 10.90 -5.23 -8.03
N ALA A 79 9.61 -5.55 -8.13
CA ALA A 79 8.93 -5.74 -9.41
C ALA A 79 8.89 -4.49 -10.30
N ASN A 80 8.85 -3.29 -9.69
CA ASN A 80 8.89 -2.02 -10.43
C ASN A 80 10.31 -1.61 -10.84
N SER A 81 11.33 -1.96 -10.05
CA SER A 81 12.74 -1.67 -10.37
C SER A 81 13.33 -2.51 -11.52
N MET A 82 12.69 -3.65 -11.84
CA MET A 82 13.10 -4.54 -12.94
C MET A 82 12.42 -4.23 -14.30
N ARG A 83 11.60 -3.17 -14.37
CA ARG A 83 11.01 -2.65 -15.62
C ARG A 83 11.81 -1.47 -16.15
#